data_AF-A0A7L2SX70-F1
#
_entry.id   AF-A0A7L2SX70-F1
#
_cell.length_a   1.000
_cell.length_b   1.000
_cell.length_c   1.000
_cell.angle_alpha   90.00
_cell.angle_beta   90.00
_cell.angle_gamma   90.00
#
_symmetry.space_group_name_H-M   'P 1'
#
loop_
_entity.id
_entity.type
_entity.pdbx_description
1 polymer ?
#
loop_
_entity_poly.entity_id
_entity_poly.type
_entity_poly.pdbx_seq_one_letter_code
_entity_poly.pdbx_strand_id
1 'polypeptide(L)'
;ALCWKLPICFLFYQVVSGRAGLEGHYVAAVYEHESILSPSPAALVERRSALELMGRNLDVYEQQVLAAARQGAQIIVFPEDGIHGFNFTRSSIYPYLDFVPHSHSGKWNPCREPYLFNDTEVVQRLSCMALKNKIFLVANLGTKQPCERTDPRCPADGRYQFNTNVAFAADGTLLATYRKHNLYFEYAFDTPPQPDYAFFDTPFAGKFGMFTCFDILFFEPAVNLIRQYNL
;
A
#
# COMPACT_ATOMS: atom_id res chain seq x y z
N ALA A 1 0.90 68.59 -44.72
CA ALA A 1 -0.15 67.82 -44.03
C ALA A 1 0.52 66.65 -43.33
N LEU A 2 0.57 66.69 -42.00
CA LEU A 2 1.27 65.73 -41.15
C LEU A 2 0.60 64.37 -41.17
N CYS A 3 1.37 63.32 -41.41
CA CYS A 3 0.96 61.93 -41.29
C CYS A 3 1.17 61.49 -39.83
N TRP A 4 0.09 61.28 -39.07
CA TRP A 4 0.18 60.73 -37.71
C TRP A 4 0.24 59.20 -37.78
N LYS A 5 1.38 58.61 -37.40
CA LYS A 5 1.48 57.20 -37.06
C LYS A 5 1.44 57.08 -35.53
N LEU A 6 0.37 56.49 -34.99
CA LEU A 6 0.32 56.03 -33.60
C LEU A 6 1.21 54.79 -33.44
N PRO A 7 2.09 54.71 -32.42
CA PRO A 7 2.72 53.46 -32.06
C PRO A 7 1.80 52.69 -31.11
N ILE A 8 1.35 51.51 -31.52
CA ILE A 8 0.67 50.55 -30.64
C ILE A 8 1.77 49.86 -29.82
N CYS A 9 1.91 50.22 -28.54
CA CYS A 9 2.75 49.50 -27.60
C CYS A 9 2.07 48.19 -27.22
N PHE A 10 2.53 47.07 -27.77
CA PHE A 10 2.23 45.74 -27.25
C PHE A 10 3.05 45.49 -25.98
N LEU A 11 2.43 45.68 -24.82
CA LEU A 11 2.95 45.18 -23.55
C LEU A 11 2.73 43.66 -23.51
N PHE A 12 3.75 42.90 -23.92
CA PHE A 12 3.82 41.46 -23.64
C PHE A 12 4.12 41.29 -22.14
N TYR A 13 3.08 41.07 -21.34
CA TYR A 13 3.26 40.49 -20.01
C TYR A 13 3.63 39.01 -20.17
N GLN A 14 4.93 38.73 -20.17
CA GLN A 14 5.43 37.39 -19.91
C GLN A 14 5.15 37.09 -18.43
N VAL A 15 4.05 36.39 -18.14
CA VAL A 15 3.88 35.72 -16.86
C VAL A 15 4.88 34.57 -16.86
N VAL A 16 6.08 34.85 -16.37
CA VAL A 16 7.02 33.80 -15.98
C VAL A 16 6.36 33.10 -14.79
N SER A 17 5.64 32.01 -15.08
CA SER A 17 5.29 31.03 -14.06
C SER A 17 6.61 30.42 -13.61
N GLY A 18 7.22 31.07 -12.62
CA GLY A 18 8.32 30.47 -11.91
C GLY A 18 7.80 29.15 -11.37
N ARG A 19 8.36 28.04 -11.86
CA ARG A 19 8.41 26.83 -11.04
C ARG A 19 9.25 27.22 -9.82
N ALA A 20 8.60 27.80 -8.83
CA ALA A 20 9.07 27.74 -7.46
C ALA A 20 9.15 26.24 -7.19
N GLY A 21 10.35 25.67 -7.32
CA GLY A 21 10.64 24.42 -6.65
C GLY A 21 10.41 24.71 -5.18
N LEU A 22 9.23 24.38 -4.69
CA LEU A 22 9.02 24.27 -3.26
C LEU A 22 10.06 23.24 -2.82
N GLU A 23 11.06 23.67 -2.06
CA GLU A 23 11.70 22.80 -1.08
C GLU A 23 10.60 22.38 -0.11
N GLY A 24 9.80 21.42 -0.56
CA GLY A 24 8.63 20.91 0.13
C GLY A 24 9.13 19.94 1.17
N HIS A 25 9.09 20.36 2.43
CA HIS A 25 9.13 19.39 3.51
C HIS A 25 7.75 18.75 3.65
N TYR A 26 7.73 17.52 4.14
CA TYR A 26 6.52 16.81 4.52
C TYR A 26 6.72 16.18 5.90
N VAL A 27 5.62 15.95 6.60
CA VAL A 27 5.58 15.27 7.88
C VAL A 27 5.16 13.83 7.62
N ALA A 28 6.03 12.89 7.98
CA ALA A 28 5.75 11.46 7.96
C ALA A 28 5.42 10.97 9.37
N ALA A 29 4.58 9.95 9.46
CA ALA A 29 4.37 9.17 10.67
C ALA A 29 4.75 7.70 10.42
N VAL A 30 5.33 7.09 11.43
CA VAL A 30 5.53 5.63 11.51
C VAL A 30 4.97 5.18 12.85
N TYR A 31 4.40 3.99 12.90
CA TYR A 31 3.86 3.45 14.14
C TYR A 31 4.50 2.10 14.45
N GLU A 32 5.10 2.00 15.64
CA GLU A 32 5.50 0.73 16.22
C GLU A 32 4.29 0.13 16.93
N HIS A 33 3.82 -1.03 16.44
CA HIS A 33 2.58 -1.65 16.91
C HIS A 33 2.84 -2.84 17.82
N GLU A 34 2.21 -2.85 18.99
CA GLU A 34 2.11 -4.04 19.82
C GLU A 34 0.95 -4.92 19.32
N SER A 35 1.26 -5.83 18.41
CA SER A 35 0.26 -6.69 17.77
C SER A 35 -0.50 -7.57 18.76
N ILE A 36 -1.82 -7.59 18.62
CA ILE A 36 -2.68 -8.60 19.25
C ILE A 36 -2.56 -9.88 18.43
N LEU A 37 -1.80 -10.84 18.95
CA LEU A 37 -1.47 -12.09 18.25
C LEU A 37 -2.50 -13.20 18.49
N SER A 38 -2.57 -14.14 17.54
CA SER A 38 -3.26 -15.41 17.77
C SER A 38 -2.47 -16.26 18.77
N PRO A 39 -3.09 -16.81 19.82
CA PRO A 39 -2.41 -17.72 20.75
C PRO A 39 -2.06 -19.07 20.09
N SER A 40 -2.71 -19.41 18.98
CA SER A 40 -2.58 -20.70 18.30
C SER A 40 -2.53 -20.50 16.78
N PRO A 41 -1.45 -19.93 16.21
CA PRO A 41 -1.38 -19.56 14.77
C PRO A 41 -1.41 -20.78 13.83
N ALA A 42 -1.12 -21.99 14.31
CA ALA A 42 -1.27 -23.22 13.53
C ALA A 42 -2.71 -23.77 13.50
N ALA A 43 -3.62 -23.26 14.35
CA ALA A 43 -4.99 -23.73 14.40
C ALA A 43 -5.82 -23.21 13.21
N LEU A 44 -6.69 -24.05 12.67
CA LEU A 44 -7.67 -23.64 11.66
C LEU A 44 -8.80 -22.87 12.35
N VAL A 45 -9.15 -21.71 11.79
CA VAL A 45 -10.22 -20.84 12.29
C VAL A 45 -11.15 -20.44 11.15
N GLU A 46 -12.36 -20.02 11.50
CA GLU A 46 -13.27 -19.42 10.52
C GLU A 46 -12.81 -18.01 10.13
N ARG A 47 -13.10 -17.60 8.89
CA ARG A 47 -12.80 -16.24 8.38
C ARG A 47 -13.34 -15.16 9.31
N ARG A 48 -14.53 -15.35 9.88
CA ARG A 48 -15.12 -14.42 10.85
C ARG A 48 -14.23 -14.22 12.07
N SER A 49 -13.70 -15.28 12.66
CA SER A 49 -12.83 -15.19 13.84
C SER A 49 -11.47 -14.56 13.50
N ALA A 50 -10.93 -14.83 12.31
CA ALA A 50 -9.74 -14.15 11.81
C ALA A 50 -9.98 -12.64 11.65
N LEU A 51 -11.13 -12.24 11.07
CA LEU A 51 -11.55 -10.85 10.93
C LEU A 51 -11.78 -10.16 12.27
N GLU A 52 -12.34 -10.85 13.27
CA GLU A 52 -12.50 -10.31 14.63
C GLU A 52 -11.12 -10.01 15.27
N LEU A 53 -10.13 -10.89 15.08
CA LEU A 53 -8.77 -10.65 15.56
C LEU A 53 -8.11 -9.46 14.85
N MET A 54 -8.10 -9.48 13.51
CA MET A 54 -7.51 -8.42 12.70
C MET A 54 -8.23 -7.08 12.93
N GLY A 55 -9.53 -7.12 13.16
CA GLY A 55 -10.36 -5.98 13.51
C GLY A 55 -9.86 -5.24 14.75
N ARG A 56 -9.44 -5.97 15.79
CA ARG A 56 -8.87 -5.35 17.01
C ARG A 56 -7.53 -4.67 16.76
N ASN A 57 -6.67 -5.23 15.90
CA ASN A 57 -5.43 -4.56 15.48
C ASN A 57 -5.74 -3.30 14.64
N LEU A 58 -6.72 -3.40 13.73
CA LEU A 58 -7.18 -2.28 12.91
C LEU A 58 -7.85 -1.17 13.73
N ASP A 59 -8.49 -1.49 14.87
CA ASP A 59 -9.02 -0.48 15.80
C ASP A 59 -7.89 0.40 16.35
N VAL A 60 -6.73 -0.19 16.66
CA VAL A 60 -5.53 0.55 17.08
C VAL A 60 -5.01 1.39 15.91
N TYR A 61 -4.92 0.81 14.71
CA TYR A 61 -4.47 1.54 13.52
C TYR A 61 -5.33 2.78 13.27
N GLU A 62 -6.66 2.68 13.36
CA GLU A 62 -7.57 3.81 13.14
C GLU A 62 -7.31 4.95 14.14
N GLN A 63 -6.99 4.63 15.40
CA GLN A 63 -6.60 5.63 16.41
C GLN A 63 -5.28 6.32 16.05
N GLN A 64 -4.29 5.56 15.56
CA GLN A 64 -2.99 6.13 15.17
C GLN A 64 -3.08 6.97 13.90
N VAL A 65 -3.88 6.55 12.92
CA VAL A 65 -4.18 7.34 11.72
C VAL A 65 -4.80 8.68 12.11
N LEU A 66 -5.78 8.68 13.01
CA LEU A 66 -6.41 9.90 13.51
C LEU A 66 -5.41 10.81 14.25
N ALA A 67 -4.56 10.23 15.10
CA ALA A 67 -3.54 10.98 15.85
C ALA A 67 -2.46 11.59 14.94
N ALA A 68 -2.00 10.84 13.93
CA ALA A 68 -1.02 11.31 12.95
C ALA A 68 -1.60 12.43 12.07
N ALA A 69 -2.83 12.25 11.57
CA ALA A 69 -3.51 13.27 10.77
C ALA A 69 -3.74 14.57 11.56
N ARG A 70 -4.08 14.48 12.86
CA ARG A 70 -4.19 15.66 13.74
C ARG A 70 -2.88 16.40 13.97
N GLN A 71 -1.75 15.69 13.87
CA GLN A 71 -0.41 16.27 13.96
C GLN A 71 0.13 16.75 12.60
N GLY A 72 -0.69 16.70 11.54
CA GLY A 72 -0.33 17.20 10.22
C GLY A 72 0.49 16.22 9.38
N ALA A 73 0.59 14.94 9.76
CA ALA A 73 1.25 13.94 8.94
C ALA A 73 0.52 13.76 7.59
N GLN A 74 1.29 13.73 6.50
CA GLN A 74 0.76 13.50 5.14
C GLN A 74 0.76 12.02 4.76
N ILE A 75 1.60 11.22 5.42
CA ILE A 75 1.69 9.77 5.25
C ILE A 75 1.89 9.10 6.60
N ILE A 76 1.28 7.93 6.79
CA ILE A 76 1.54 7.02 7.92
C ILE A 76 1.90 5.63 7.41
N VAL A 77 2.93 5.02 7.99
CA VAL A 77 3.39 3.66 7.68
C VAL A 77 3.21 2.75 8.90
N PHE A 78 2.60 1.59 8.67
CA PHE A 78 2.39 0.52 9.64
C PHE A 78 3.34 -0.66 9.43
N PRO A 79 3.63 -1.45 10.47
CA PRO A 79 4.63 -2.52 10.41
C PRO A 79 4.13 -3.74 9.63
N GLU A 80 5.10 -4.56 9.20
CA GLU A 80 4.89 -5.93 8.71
C GLU A 80 4.18 -6.79 9.76
N ASP A 81 3.29 -7.69 9.32
CA ASP A 81 2.53 -8.63 10.15
C ASP A 81 1.66 -7.98 11.25
N GLY A 82 1.55 -6.66 11.28
CA GLY A 82 0.92 -5.97 12.40
C GLY A 82 -0.59 -6.25 12.55
N ILE A 83 -1.25 -6.67 11.47
CA ILE A 83 -2.69 -6.94 11.41
C ILE A 83 -3.03 -8.37 11.87
N HIS A 84 -2.29 -9.38 11.41
CA HIS A 84 -2.59 -10.80 11.65
C HIS A 84 -1.56 -11.55 12.49
N GLY A 85 -0.35 -11.01 12.67
CA GLY A 85 0.77 -11.68 13.32
C GLY A 85 1.49 -12.68 12.41
N PHE A 86 2.24 -13.61 13.00
CA PHE A 86 3.15 -14.51 12.28
C PHE A 86 3.01 -15.97 12.79
N ASN A 87 3.87 -16.87 12.32
CA ASN A 87 3.91 -18.32 12.65
C ASN A 87 2.72 -19.16 12.17
N PHE A 88 2.10 -18.76 11.07
CA PHE A 88 1.04 -19.55 10.44
C PHE A 88 1.58 -20.67 9.54
N THR A 89 0.71 -21.62 9.22
CA THR A 89 0.87 -22.55 8.10
C THR A 89 0.11 -22.04 6.88
N ARG A 90 0.36 -22.60 5.69
CA ARG A 90 -0.40 -22.24 4.48
C ARG A 90 -1.92 -22.39 4.63
N SER A 91 -2.37 -23.37 5.43
CA SER A 91 -3.80 -23.61 5.65
C SER A 91 -4.36 -22.72 6.75
N SER A 92 -3.62 -22.50 7.84
CA SER A 92 -4.10 -21.70 8.98
C SER A 92 -4.07 -20.20 8.72
N ILE A 93 -3.23 -19.72 7.80
CA ILE A 93 -3.23 -18.30 7.41
C ILE A 93 -4.41 -17.94 6.49
N TYR A 94 -4.93 -18.89 5.72
CA TYR A 94 -5.92 -18.62 4.66
C TYR A 94 -7.13 -17.77 5.11
N PRO A 95 -7.72 -17.98 6.30
CA PRO A 95 -8.81 -17.14 6.81
C PRO A 95 -8.40 -15.69 7.12
N TYR A 96 -7.11 -15.38 7.21
CA TYR A 96 -6.59 -14.03 7.46
C TYR A 96 -6.30 -13.25 6.16
N LEU A 97 -6.32 -13.92 5.00
CA LEU A 97 -5.92 -13.33 3.73
C LEU A 97 -7.07 -12.61 3.02
N ASP A 98 -6.79 -11.39 2.56
CA ASP A 98 -7.68 -10.65 1.66
C ASP A 98 -7.37 -10.96 0.19
N PHE A 99 -8.37 -10.91 -0.66
CA PHE A 99 -8.15 -10.86 -2.11
C PHE A 99 -7.69 -9.46 -2.52
N VAL A 100 -6.58 -9.39 -3.24
CA VAL A 100 -6.11 -8.16 -3.89
C VAL A 100 -5.78 -8.50 -5.33
N PRO A 101 -6.41 -7.86 -6.34
CA PRO A 101 -6.15 -8.21 -7.73
C PRO A 101 -4.76 -7.73 -8.16
N HIS A 102 -3.94 -8.62 -8.72
CA HIS A 102 -2.59 -8.26 -9.18
C HIS A 102 -2.61 -7.50 -10.52
N SER A 103 -3.53 -7.84 -11.42
CA SER A 103 -3.59 -7.32 -12.79
C SER A 103 -4.69 -6.28 -13.02
N HIS A 104 -5.23 -5.66 -11.97
CA HIS A 104 -6.23 -4.62 -12.15
C HIS A 104 -5.55 -3.31 -12.56
N SER A 105 -5.66 -2.99 -13.85
CA SER A 105 -5.14 -1.74 -14.44
C SER A 105 -6.00 -0.51 -14.10
N GLY A 106 -7.13 -0.71 -13.43
CA GLY A 106 -8.06 0.34 -13.02
C GLY A 106 -7.66 0.98 -11.68
N LYS A 107 -8.00 2.26 -11.53
CA LYS A 107 -8.03 2.90 -10.21
C LYS A 107 -9.19 2.31 -9.42
N TRP A 108 -8.90 1.64 -8.31
CA TRP A 108 -9.90 1.07 -7.42
C TRP A 108 -9.85 1.80 -6.08
N ASN A 109 -11.02 2.22 -5.57
CA ASN A 109 -11.16 2.75 -4.22
C ASN A 109 -11.97 1.76 -3.37
N PRO A 110 -11.31 0.86 -2.61
CA PRO A 110 -12.00 -0.17 -1.83
C PRO A 110 -13.07 0.37 -0.88
N CYS A 111 -12.87 1.56 -0.31
CA CYS A 111 -13.86 2.19 0.57
C CYS A 111 -15.14 2.61 -0.15
N ARG A 112 -15.02 3.13 -1.38
CA ARG A 112 -16.16 3.60 -2.18
C ARG A 112 -16.80 2.50 -3.02
N GLU A 113 -16.03 1.48 -3.37
CA GLU A 113 -16.42 0.38 -4.26
C GLU A 113 -16.26 -0.98 -3.56
N PRO A 114 -16.91 -1.19 -2.40
CA PRO A 114 -16.66 -2.38 -1.57
C PRO A 114 -17.20 -3.68 -2.18
N TYR A 115 -18.10 -3.58 -3.16
CA TYR A 115 -18.71 -4.73 -3.82
C TYR A 115 -18.02 -5.12 -5.13
N LEU A 116 -16.93 -4.43 -5.52
CA LEU A 116 -16.21 -4.74 -6.76
C LEU A 116 -15.50 -6.10 -6.67
N PHE A 117 -14.97 -6.42 -5.48
CA PHE A 117 -14.32 -7.69 -5.19
C PHE A 117 -14.75 -8.20 -3.81
N ASN A 118 -14.93 -9.51 -3.70
CA ASN A 118 -15.21 -10.18 -2.43
C ASN A 118 -13.91 -10.49 -1.67
N ASP A 119 -14.04 -10.84 -0.39
CA ASP A 119 -12.92 -11.15 0.51
C ASP A 119 -11.92 -9.98 0.65
N THR A 120 -12.40 -8.75 0.79
CA THR A 120 -11.60 -7.51 0.80
C THR A 120 -11.75 -6.67 2.08
N GLU A 121 -12.23 -7.26 3.16
CA GLU A 121 -12.66 -6.51 4.35
C GLU A 121 -11.53 -5.70 5.01
N VAL A 122 -10.29 -6.23 5.07
CA VAL A 122 -9.14 -5.52 5.65
C VAL A 122 -8.69 -4.39 4.73
N VAL A 123 -8.57 -4.67 3.43
CA VAL A 123 -8.21 -3.69 2.38
C VAL A 123 -9.22 -2.54 2.35
N GLN A 124 -10.51 -2.85 2.40
CA GLN A 124 -11.59 -1.89 2.48
C GLN A 124 -11.45 -1.00 3.72
N ARG A 125 -11.18 -1.61 4.89
CA ARG A 125 -11.06 -0.85 6.14
C ARG A 125 -9.88 0.11 6.10
N LEU A 126 -8.72 -0.32 5.61
CA LEU A 126 -7.54 0.52 5.42
C LEU A 126 -7.80 1.69 4.45
N SER A 127 -8.43 1.41 3.31
CA SER A 127 -8.87 2.43 2.36
C SER A 127 -9.79 3.48 3.00
N CYS A 128 -10.76 3.05 3.81
CA CYS A 128 -11.66 3.95 4.51
C CYS A 128 -10.96 4.80 5.58
N MET A 129 -9.97 4.23 6.30
CA MET A 129 -9.18 5.00 7.27
C MET A 129 -8.39 6.12 6.57
N ALA A 130 -7.76 5.83 5.43
CA ALA A 130 -7.06 6.81 4.62
C ALA A 130 -8.01 7.93 4.13
N LEU A 131 -9.14 7.55 3.54
CA LEU A 131 -10.17 8.47 3.02
C LEU A 131 -10.72 9.40 4.12
N LYS A 132 -11.10 8.84 5.27
CA LYS A 132 -11.73 9.56 6.38
C LYS A 132 -10.79 10.59 7.00
N ASN A 133 -9.49 10.27 7.07
CA ASN A 133 -8.49 11.11 7.72
C ASN A 133 -7.65 11.93 6.72
N LYS A 134 -7.90 11.79 5.41
CA LYS A 134 -7.21 12.50 4.33
C LYS A 134 -5.69 12.37 4.40
N ILE A 135 -5.22 11.16 4.65
CA ILE A 135 -3.79 10.84 4.83
C ILE A 135 -3.40 9.66 3.94
N PHE A 136 -2.19 9.68 3.38
CA PHE A 136 -1.65 8.52 2.69
C PHE A 136 -1.34 7.43 3.73
N LEU A 137 -1.68 6.18 3.42
CA LEU A 137 -1.56 5.08 4.36
C LEU A 137 -0.83 3.92 3.70
N VAL A 138 0.24 3.45 4.33
CA VAL A 138 0.95 2.24 3.93
C VAL A 138 0.81 1.20 5.04
N ALA A 139 0.36 0.00 4.68
CA ALA A 139 0.20 -1.09 5.62
C ALA A 139 0.57 -2.42 4.99
N ASN A 140 0.83 -3.42 5.84
CA ASN A 140 1.13 -4.78 5.44
C ASN A 140 -0.02 -5.72 5.84
N LEU A 141 -0.36 -6.64 4.94
CA LEU A 141 -1.32 -7.72 5.18
C LEU A 141 -1.01 -8.94 4.31
N GLY A 142 -1.51 -10.09 4.73
CA GLY A 142 -1.55 -11.28 3.90
C GLY A 142 -2.62 -11.15 2.81
N THR A 143 -2.26 -11.50 1.57
CA THR A 143 -3.21 -11.55 0.44
C THR A 143 -3.25 -12.92 -0.21
N LYS A 144 -4.36 -13.23 -0.89
CA LYS A 144 -4.57 -14.48 -1.63
C LYS A 144 -5.05 -14.23 -3.05
N GLN A 145 -4.65 -15.11 -3.96
CA GLN A 145 -5.11 -15.11 -5.35
C GLN A 145 -5.35 -16.55 -5.83
N PRO A 146 -6.56 -16.88 -6.31
CA PRO A 146 -6.78 -18.18 -6.92
C PRO A 146 -5.92 -18.32 -8.18
N CYS A 147 -5.44 -19.53 -8.46
CA CYS A 147 -4.74 -19.85 -9.68
C CYS A 147 -5.30 -21.13 -10.32
N GLU A 148 -5.25 -21.15 -11.65
CA GLU A 148 -5.72 -22.28 -12.43
C GLU A 148 -4.65 -23.37 -12.52
N ARG A 149 -5.08 -24.63 -12.67
CA ARG A 149 -4.15 -25.77 -12.83
C ARG A 149 -3.31 -25.69 -14.11
N THR A 150 -3.72 -24.84 -15.06
CA THR A 150 -2.96 -24.57 -16.28
C THR A 150 -1.74 -23.67 -16.02
N ASP A 151 -1.70 -22.93 -14.90
CA ASP A 151 -0.50 -22.23 -14.47
C ASP A 151 0.49 -23.24 -13.86
N PRO A 152 1.65 -23.48 -14.50
CA PRO A 152 2.61 -24.48 -14.02
C PRO A 152 3.25 -24.13 -12.67
N ARG A 153 3.08 -22.88 -12.20
CA ARG A 153 3.60 -22.40 -10.91
C ARG A 153 2.54 -22.36 -9.81
N CYS A 154 1.27 -22.65 -10.15
CA CYS A 154 0.19 -22.64 -9.17
C CYS A 154 0.47 -23.68 -8.07
N PRO A 155 0.49 -23.27 -6.78
CA PRO A 155 0.67 -24.20 -5.68
C PRO A 155 -0.38 -25.31 -5.70
N ALA A 156 -0.02 -26.49 -5.17
CA ALA A 156 -0.89 -27.68 -5.20
C ALA A 156 -2.24 -27.47 -4.50
N ASP A 157 -2.33 -26.45 -3.65
CA ASP A 157 -3.51 -26.07 -2.90
C ASP A 157 -4.36 -24.99 -3.62
N GLY A 158 -4.03 -24.65 -4.87
CA GLY A 158 -4.89 -23.93 -5.82
C GLY A 158 -4.89 -22.40 -5.69
N ARG A 159 -3.96 -21.84 -4.93
CA ARG A 159 -3.87 -20.39 -4.71
C ARG A 159 -2.44 -19.95 -4.40
N TYR A 160 -2.13 -18.73 -4.78
CA TYR A 160 -0.99 -18.00 -4.23
C TYR A 160 -1.38 -17.26 -2.96
N GLN A 161 -0.44 -17.14 -2.03
CA GLN A 161 -0.57 -16.38 -0.79
C GLN A 161 0.67 -15.50 -0.62
N PHE A 162 0.52 -14.20 -0.34
CA PHE A 162 1.65 -13.29 -0.30
C PHE A 162 1.64 -12.42 0.95
N ASN A 163 2.82 -12.22 1.55
CA ASN A 163 3.08 -11.07 2.40
C ASN A 163 3.05 -9.82 1.50
N THR A 164 2.13 -8.89 1.76
CA THR A 164 1.82 -7.80 0.83
C THR A 164 1.81 -6.45 1.53
N ASN A 165 2.56 -5.47 1.02
CA ASN A 165 2.29 -4.07 1.34
C ASN A 165 1.24 -3.50 0.39
N VAL A 166 0.38 -2.64 0.92
CA VAL A 166 -0.58 -1.82 0.17
C VAL A 166 -0.39 -0.35 0.51
N ALA A 167 -0.48 0.51 -0.49
CA ALA A 167 -0.45 1.96 -0.33
C ALA A 167 -1.76 2.58 -0.78
N PHE A 168 -2.35 3.43 0.06
CA PHE A 168 -3.56 4.17 -0.25
C PHE A 168 -3.30 5.66 -0.33
N ALA A 169 -3.95 6.31 -1.29
CA ALA A 169 -4.03 7.76 -1.37
C ALA A 169 -4.90 8.32 -0.23
N ALA A 170 -4.76 9.62 0.02
CA ALA A 170 -5.60 10.37 0.96
C ALA A 170 -7.11 10.32 0.65
N ASP A 171 -7.51 9.95 -0.56
CA ASP A 171 -8.93 9.76 -0.93
C ASP A 171 -9.40 8.31 -0.80
N GLY A 172 -8.55 7.39 -0.33
CA GLY A 172 -8.81 5.96 -0.19
C GLY A 172 -8.48 5.10 -1.42
N THR A 173 -8.02 5.69 -2.53
CA THR A 173 -7.68 4.92 -3.73
C THR A 173 -6.44 4.05 -3.49
N LEU A 174 -6.48 2.78 -3.88
CA LEU A 174 -5.31 1.89 -3.85
C LEU A 174 -4.32 2.34 -4.93
N LEU A 175 -3.13 2.75 -4.51
CA LEU A 175 -2.09 3.31 -5.37
C LEU A 175 -1.10 2.26 -5.88
N ALA A 176 -0.68 1.38 -4.99
CA ALA A 176 0.33 0.37 -5.28
C ALA A 176 0.19 -0.81 -4.32
N THR A 177 0.66 -1.97 -4.79
CA THR A 177 0.77 -3.20 -4.02
C THR A 177 2.16 -3.78 -4.23
N TYR A 178 2.74 -4.38 -3.21
CA TYR A 178 4.06 -4.99 -3.26
C TYR A 178 4.00 -6.36 -2.60
N ARG A 179 4.35 -7.43 -3.32
CA ARG A 179 4.50 -8.77 -2.72
C ARG A 179 5.96 -8.96 -2.32
N LYS A 180 6.18 -9.30 -1.04
CA LYS A 180 7.51 -9.53 -0.48
C LYS A 180 8.27 -10.57 -1.29
N HIS A 181 9.49 -10.22 -1.70
CA HIS A 181 10.31 -11.09 -2.53
C HIS A 181 11.19 -12.01 -1.69
N ASN A 182 11.90 -11.44 -0.70
CA ASN A 182 12.85 -12.18 0.13
C ASN A 182 12.19 -12.57 1.45
N LEU A 183 11.60 -13.77 1.49
CA LEU A 183 10.93 -14.29 2.68
C LEU A 183 11.92 -14.65 3.80
N TYR A 184 11.50 -14.49 5.06
CA TYR A 184 12.28 -14.81 6.26
C TYR A 184 11.52 -15.77 7.18
N PHE A 185 11.69 -17.08 6.96
CA PHE A 185 10.96 -18.14 7.67
C PHE A 185 9.42 -18.07 7.56
N GLU A 186 8.92 -17.42 6.52
CA GLU A 186 7.49 -17.21 6.25
C GLU A 186 6.87 -18.36 5.45
N TYR A 187 6.84 -19.56 6.01
CA TYR A 187 6.39 -20.78 5.32
C TYR A 187 4.93 -20.77 4.84
N ALA A 188 4.12 -19.81 5.31
CA ALA A 188 2.73 -19.64 4.90
C ALA A 188 2.58 -18.89 3.56
N PHE A 189 3.63 -18.19 3.11
CA PHE A 189 3.62 -17.32 1.93
C PHE A 189 4.45 -17.89 0.78
N ASP A 190 4.06 -17.52 -0.43
CA ASP A 190 4.75 -17.79 -1.69
C ASP A 190 5.65 -16.60 -2.03
N THR A 191 6.78 -16.87 -2.70
CA THR A 191 7.60 -15.83 -3.32
C THR A 191 7.03 -15.48 -4.70
N PRO A 192 6.80 -14.19 -5.05
CA PRO A 192 6.33 -13.84 -6.38
C PRO A 192 7.34 -14.29 -7.45
N PRO A 193 6.89 -14.81 -8.61
CA PRO A 193 7.81 -15.39 -9.60
C PRO A 193 8.79 -14.40 -10.24
N GLN A 194 8.53 -13.10 -10.10
CA GLN A 194 9.41 -12.01 -10.46
C GLN A 194 9.36 -10.96 -9.34
N PRO A 195 10.44 -10.21 -9.07
CA PRO A 195 10.40 -9.11 -8.13
C PRO A 195 9.37 -8.06 -8.55
N ASP A 196 8.55 -7.61 -7.60
CA ASP A 196 7.68 -6.46 -7.81
C ASP A 196 8.49 -5.18 -7.59
N TYR A 197 8.41 -4.23 -8.53
CA TYR A 197 8.95 -2.89 -8.36
C TYR A 197 7.81 -1.91 -8.06
N ALA A 198 7.41 -1.86 -6.80
CA ALA A 198 6.24 -1.11 -6.36
C ALA A 198 6.61 0.31 -5.94
N PHE A 199 5.96 1.29 -6.57
CA PHE A 199 6.10 2.70 -6.23
C PHE A 199 4.81 3.46 -6.50
N PHE A 200 4.67 4.62 -5.87
CA PHE A 200 3.53 5.52 -6.06
C PHE A 200 3.94 6.98 -5.94
N ASP A 201 3.22 7.85 -6.65
CA ASP A 201 3.46 9.29 -6.63
C ASP A 201 2.64 9.98 -5.53
N THR A 202 3.22 11.03 -4.96
CA THR A 202 2.60 11.89 -3.96
C THR A 202 2.75 13.36 -4.35
N PRO A 203 1.79 14.22 -3.96
CA PRO A 203 1.89 15.66 -4.24
C PRO A 203 2.88 16.40 -3.32
N PHE A 204 3.42 15.73 -2.29
CA PHE A 204 4.23 16.38 -1.25
C PHE A 204 5.70 15.94 -1.19
N ALA A 205 6.05 14.74 -1.67
CA ALA A 205 7.43 14.25 -1.63
C ALA A 205 7.83 13.47 -2.88
N GLY A 206 7.10 13.64 -3.99
CA GLY A 206 7.37 12.95 -5.24
C GLY A 206 7.04 11.46 -5.12
N LYS A 207 7.95 10.60 -5.60
CA LYS A 207 7.71 9.17 -5.74
C LYS A 207 8.23 8.41 -4.52
N PHE A 208 7.42 7.50 -3.97
CA PHE A 208 7.82 6.59 -2.91
C PHE A 208 8.00 5.18 -3.43
N GLY A 209 9.04 4.52 -2.92
CA GLY A 209 9.32 3.12 -3.12
C GLY A 209 8.80 2.25 -1.99
N MET A 210 8.43 0.99 -2.28
CA MET A 210 8.04 0.03 -1.25
C MET A 210 8.78 -1.31 -1.39
N PHE A 211 9.25 -1.83 -0.27
CA PHE A 211 9.75 -3.19 -0.06
C PHE A 211 9.50 -3.57 1.43
N THR A 212 9.76 -4.82 1.83
CA THR A 212 9.42 -5.30 3.18
C THR A 212 10.59 -5.97 3.89
N CYS A 213 10.95 -5.44 5.07
CA CYS A 213 11.77 -6.15 6.07
C CYS A 213 13.08 -6.73 5.49
N PHE A 214 13.14 -8.06 5.35
CA PHE A 214 14.34 -8.79 4.92
C PHE A 214 14.81 -8.39 3.52
N ASP A 215 13.94 -7.83 2.68
CA ASP A 215 14.28 -7.29 1.36
C ASP A 215 15.42 -6.26 1.38
N ILE A 216 15.60 -5.53 2.49
CA ILE A 216 16.65 -4.49 2.60
C ILE A 216 18.07 -5.04 2.43
N LEU A 217 18.27 -6.34 2.68
CA LEU A 217 19.57 -7.00 2.58
C LEU A 217 19.87 -7.54 1.17
N PHE A 218 18.94 -7.38 0.22
CA PHE A 218 19.04 -7.96 -1.12
C PHE A 218 19.06 -6.88 -2.21
N PHE A 219 19.62 -7.27 -3.35
CA PHE A 219 19.65 -6.39 -4.52
C PHE A 219 18.24 -6.17 -5.10
N GLU A 220 17.45 -7.26 -5.15
CA GLU A 220 16.06 -7.23 -5.58
C GLU A 220 15.11 -7.25 -4.38
N PRO A 221 14.10 -6.36 -4.31
CA PRO A 221 13.92 -5.19 -5.17
C PRO A 221 14.73 -3.97 -4.72
N ALA A 222 15.25 -3.93 -3.49
CA ALA A 222 15.61 -2.69 -2.80
C ALA A 222 16.60 -1.79 -3.57
N VAL A 223 17.65 -2.36 -4.17
CA VAL A 223 18.66 -1.58 -4.91
C VAL A 223 18.18 -1.21 -6.31
N ASN A 224 17.53 -2.14 -7.01
CA ASN A 224 17.04 -1.89 -8.37
C ASN A 224 15.87 -0.91 -8.40
N LEU A 225 15.06 -0.89 -7.35
CA LEU A 225 13.99 0.07 -7.16
C LEU A 225 14.53 1.51 -7.22
N ILE A 226 15.69 1.78 -6.60
CA ILE A 226 16.41 3.05 -6.71
C ILE A 226 17.00 3.23 -8.12
N ARG A 227 17.82 2.28 -8.58
CA ARG A 227 18.63 2.43 -9.81
C ARG A 227 17.81 2.54 -11.10
N GLN A 228 16.72 1.79 -11.20
CA GLN A 228 15.94 1.68 -12.44
C GLN A 228 14.76 2.65 -12.47
N TYR A 229 14.18 2.98 -11.32
CA TYR A 229 12.95 3.78 -11.24
C TYR A 229 13.16 5.20 -10.71
N ASN A 230 14.42 5.57 -10.48
CA ASN A 230 14.87 6.90 -10.05
C ASN A 230 14.10 7.38 -8.81
N LEU A 231 14.10 6.51 -7.80
CA LEU A 231 13.58 6.72 -6.47
C LEU A 231 14.67 7.24 -5.54
#